data_AF-A0A7K9EYB6-F1
#
_entry.id   AF-A0A7K9EYB6-F1
#
_cell.length_a   1.000
_cell.length_b   1.000
_cell.length_c   1.000
_cell.angle_alpha   90.00
_cell.angle_beta   90.00
_cell.angle_gamma   90.00
#
_symmetry.space_group_name_H-M   'P 1'
#
loop_
_entity.id
_entity.type
_entity.pdbx_description
1 polymer ?
#
loop_
_entity_poly.entity_id
_entity_poly.type
_entity_poly.pdbx_seq_one_letter_code
_entity_poly.pdbx_strand_id
1 'polypeptide(L)'
;LVPHNGCCSFSHLLFPGCELTASTKSYTFQVDEKDDSDHILALSVVCLTDGAKDECNVVEVVGRNHENQEIAVPVANLKLSCQPLLSLDNFKLQPPVTFRLAAGSGPVHLAGWHRIMHREDASFEDDDDDLSEEDEEKELAPIMPAKK
;
A
#
# COMPACT_ATOMS: atom_id res chain seq x y z
N LEU A 1 -13.70 29.04 -5.66
CA LEU A 1 -12.90 27.80 -5.69
C LEU A 1 -13.80 26.70 -6.22
N VAL A 2 -13.61 26.29 -7.47
CA VAL A 2 -14.27 25.12 -8.04
C VAL A 2 -13.56 23.88 -7.47
N PRO A 3 -14.27 22.86 -6.96
CA PRO A 3 -13.61 21.63 -6.54
C PRO A 3 -13.20 20.87 -7.80
N HIS A 4 -11.89 20.77 -8.05
CA HIS A 4 -11.35 19.81 -9.01
C HIS A 4 -11.62 18.41 -8.46
N ASN A 5 -12.67 17.76 -8.96
CA ASN A 5 -12.86 16.31 -8.79
C ASN A 5 -11.98 15.57 -9.80
N GLY A 6 -10.65 15.68 -9.63
CA GLY A 6 -9.71 14.75 -10.28
C GLY A 6 -9.95 13.37 -9.68
N CYS A 7 -10.34 12.41 -10.50
CA CYS A 7 -10.68 11.07 -10.05
C CYS A 7 -9.39 10.23 -9.96
N CYS A 8 -8.57 10.44 -8.93
CA CYS A 8 -7.33 9.66 -8.77
C CYS A 8 -7.59 8.14 -8.90
N SER A 9 -7.00 7.53 -9.94
CA SER A 9 -7.06 6.07 -10.13
C SER A 9 -6.05 5.39 -9.20
N PHE A 10 -6.52 4.38 -8.47
CA PHE A 10 -5.69 3.60 -7.55
C PHE A 10 -5.73 2.12 -7.91
N SER A 11 -4.57 1.48 -8.01
CA SER A 11 -4.47 0.02 -8.11
C SER A 11 -3.91 -0.59 -6.82
N HIS A 12 -4.48 -1.73 -6.42
CA HIS A 12 -4.05 -2.49 -5.26
C HIS A 12 -3.57 -3.85 -5.74
N LEU A 13 -2.26 -4.07 -5.66
CA LEU A 13 -1.63 -5.34 -5.97
C LEU A 13 -1.28 -6.04 -4.65
N LEU A 14 -1.46 -7.35 -4.63
CA LEU A 14 -0.94 -8.15 -3.53
C LEU A 14 0.59 -8.05 -3.58
N PHE A 15 1.21 -7.63 -2.48
CA PHE A 15 2.65 -7.82 -2.34
C PHE A 15 2.83 -9.32 -2.05
N PRO A 16 3.49 -10.10 -2.94
CA PRO A 16 3.65 -11.54 -2.78
C PRO A 16 4.43 -11.93 -1.52
N GLY A 17 4.93 -10.93 -0.79
CA GLY A 17 5.61 -11.09 0.48
C GLY A 17 7.11 -11.30 0.30
N CYS A 18 7.81 -11.38 1.42
CA CYS A 18 9.17 -11.88 1.45
C CYS A 18 9.38 -12.78 2.67
N GLU A 19 10.34 -13.70 2.55
CA GLU A 19 10.76 -14.56 3.66
C GLU A 19 12.18 -14.17 4.06
N LEU A 20 12.36 -13.92 5.35
CA LEU A 20 13.67 -13.65 5.95
C LEU A 20 14.13 -14.87 6.76
N THR A 21 15.35 -15.32 6.49
CA THR A 21 15.96 -16.47 7.14
C THR A 21 17.40 -16.16 7.54
N ALA A 22 18.06 -17.09 8.24
CA ALA A 22 19.48 -16.96 8.56
C ALA A 22 20.38 -16.81 7.30
N SER A 23 20.02 -17.43 6.17
CA SER A 23 20.75 -17.32 4.90
C SER A 23 20.30 -16.13 4.05
N THR A 24 19.02 -15.75 4.15
CA THR A 24 18.43 -14.64 3.40
C THR A 24 17.95 -13.59 4.40
N LYS A 25 18.88 -12.81 4.95
CA LYS A 25 18.59 -11.89 6.06
C LYS A 25 17.86 -10.63 5.66
N SER A 26 17.78 -10.30 4.38
CA SER A 26 17.16 -9.06 3.92
C SER A 26 16.48 -9.18 2.57
N TYR A 27 15.46 -8.35 2.37
CA TYR A 27 14.77 -8.17 1.11
C TYR A 27 14.47 -6.70 0.90
N THR A 28 14.75 -6.18 -0.30
CA THR A 28 14.48 -4.78 -0.66
C THR A 28 13.32 -4.69 -1.63
N PHE A 29 12.29 -3.94 -1.23
CA PHE A 29 11.22 -3.52 -2.12
C PHE A 29 11.60 -2.17 -2.75
N GLN A 30 11.63 -2.13 -4.07
CA GLN A 30 11.98 -0.95 -4.86
C GLN A 30 11.12 -0.90 -6.12
N VAL A 31 10.94 0.29 -6.65
CA VAL A 31 10.16 0.58 -7.86
C VAL A 31 11.10 1.07 -8.96
N ASP A 32 10.74 0.89 -10.22
CA ASP A 32 11.48 1.45 -11.36
C ASP A 32 11.52 2.99 -11.26
N GLU A 33 12.70 3.58 -11.44
CA GLU A 33 12.88 5.04 -11.41
C GLU A 33 12.13 5.77 -12.54
N LYS A 34 11.71 5.04 -13.58
CA LYS A 34 10.91 5.57 -14.69
C LYS A 34 9.40 5.55 -14.42
N ASP A 35 8.94 4.88 -13.36
CA ASP A 35 7.53 4.91 -12.97
C ASP A 35 7.25 6.26 -12.27
N ASP A 36 6.32 7.01 -12.84
CA ASP A 36 5.90 8.33 -12.36
C ASP A 36 4.70 8.27 -11.41
N SER A 37 4.21 7.07 -11.11
CA SER A 37 3.16 6.83 -10.13
C SER A 37 3.69 6.96 -8.70
N ASP A 38 2.82 7.32 -7.76
CA ASP A 38 3.16 7.31 -6.34
C ASP A 38 2.91 5.90 -5.76
N HIS A 39 3.96 5.25 -5.26
CA HIS A 39 3.89 3.89 -4.72
C HIS A 39 3.98 3.86 -3.20
N ILE A 40 3.14 3.03 -2.58
CA ILE A 40 3.15 2.74 -1.15
C ILE A 40 3.17 1.24 -0.94
N LEU A 41 4.11 0.75 -0.13
CA LEU A 41 4.05 -0.60 0.41
C LEU A 41 3.33 -0.54 1.77
N ALA A 42 2.15 -1.14 1.84
CA ALA A 42 1.34 -1.23 3.06
C ALA A 42 1.48 -2.62 3.68
N LEU A 43 2.38 -2.75 4.66
CA LEU A 43 2.68 -4.01 5.32
C LEU A 43 1.54 -4.41 6.28
N SER A 44 0.97 -5.59 6.09
CA SER A 44 -0.21 -6.06 6.83
C SER A 44 0.14 -7.00 7.98
N VAL A 45 1.06 -7.94 7.74
CA VAL A 45 1.40 -8.99 8.70
C VAL A 45 2.87 -9.35 8.62
N VAL A 46 3.43 -9.70 9.79
CA VAL A 46 4.73 -10.36 9.95
C VAL A 46 4.49 -11.60 10.81
N CYS A 47 4.91 -12.77 10.34
CA CYS A 47 4.70 -14.02 11.08
C CYS A 47 5.86 -15.00 10.95
N LEU A 48 6.02 -15.85 11.96
CA LEU A 48 6.87 -17.02 11.91
C LEU A 48 6.14 -18.13 11.16
N THR A 49 6.85 -18.82 10.27
CA THR A 49 6.32 -19.93 9.47
C THR A 49 6.97 -21.26 9.89
N ASP A 50 6.60 -22.33 9.18
CA ASP A 50 7.11 -23.68 9.48
C ASP A 50 8.65 -23.72 9.44
N GLY A 51 9.23 -24.47 10.39
CA GLY A 51 10.69 -24.54 10.57
C GLY A 51 11.31 -23.42 11.43
N ALA A 52 10.54 -22.43 11.87
CA ALA A 52 11.03 -21.43 12.82
C ALA A 52 11.36 -22.05 14.19
N LYS A 53 12.40 -21.54 14.85
CA LYS A 53 12.76 -21.93 16.23
C LYS A 53 12.00 -21.08 17.25
N ASP A 54 11.85 -21.60 18.46
CA ASP A 54 11.29 -20.85 19.59
C ASP A 54 12.31 -19.86 20.19
N GLU A 55 12.67 -18.85 19.41
CA GLU A 55 13.60 -17.78 19.76
C GLU A 55 13.05 -16.42 19.37
N CYS A 56 13.67 -15.34 19.86
CA CYS A 56 13.28 -13.98 19.49
C CYS A 56 13.78 -13.67 18.07
N ASN A 57 12.85 -13.40 17.17
CA ASN A 57 13.10 -12.97 15.80
C ASN A 57 12.74 -11.49 15.69
N VAL A 58 13.75 -10.65 15.43
CA VAL A 58 13.57 -9.19 15.33
C VAL A 58 13.65 -8.78 13.87
N VAL A 59 12.60 -8.16 13.36
CA VAL A 59 12.56 -7.59 12.01
C VAL A 59 12.67 -6.08 12.10
N GLU A 60 13.61 -5.54 11.33
CA GLU A 60 13.80 -4.11 11.14
C GLU A 60 13.38 -3.69 9.73
N VAL A 61 12.94 -2.45 9.62
CA VAL A 61 12.76 -1.73 8.37
C VAL A 61 13.89 -0.73 8.23
N VAL A 62 14.62 -0.82 7.12
CA VAL A 62 15.63 0.16 6.71
C VAL A 62 15.06 1.00 5.57
N GLY A 63 15.04 2.31 5.76
CA GLY A 63 14.51 3.28 4.81
C GLY A 63 15.15 4.65 5.00
N ARG A 64 14.57 5.69 4.41
CA ARG A 64 15.07 7.07 4.55
C ARG A 64 14.14 7.92 5.42
N ASN A 65 14.73 8.76 6.26
CA ASN A 65 14.00 9.76 7.05
C ASN A 65 13.75 11.05 6.23
N HIS A 66 13.15 12.05 6.87
CA HIS A 66 12.88 13.36 6.25
C HIS A 66 14.13 14.15 5.84
N GLU A 67 15.29 13.85 6.42
CA GLU A 67 16.61 14.42 6.07
C GLU A 67 17.33 13.58 4.99
N ASN A 68 16.64 12.62 4.38
CA ASN A 68 17.18 11.69 3.40
C ASN A 68 18.33 10.79 3.92
N GLN A 69 18.44 10.62 5.24
CA GLN A 69 19.40 9.73 5.88
C GLN A 69 18.82 8.33 6.00
N GLU A 70 19.66 7.31 5.79
CA GLU A 70 19.28 5.93 6.05
C GLU A 70 19.08 5.71 7.55
N ILE A 71 17.93 5.13 7.92
CA ILE A 71 17.59 4.76 9.28
C ILE A 71 17.08 3.31 9.32
N ALA A 72 17.35 2.61 10.41
CA ALA A 72 16.83 1.28 10.69
C ALA A 72 15.92 1.34 11.93
N VAL A 73 14.69 0.82 11.81
CA VAL A 73 13.70 0.83 12.89
C VAL A 73 13.18 -0.59 13.11
N PRO A 74 13.25 -1.15 14.34
CA PRO A 74 12.64 -2.43 14.65
C PRO A 74 11.10 -2.31 14.59
N VAL A 75 10.46 -3.17 13.81
CA VAL A 75 9.00 -3.15 13.60
C VAL A 75 8.28 -4.39 14.13
N ALA A 76 9.01 -5.47 14.37
CA ALA A 76 8.45 -6.70 14.95
C ALA A 76 9.47 -7.42 15.83
N ASN A 77 8.98 -8.01 16.92
CA ASN A 77 9.70 -9.01 17.72
C ASN A 77 8.78 -10.21 17.90
N LEU A 78 9.13 -11.34 17.28
CA LEU A 78 8.31 -12.53 17.21
C LEU A 78 8.98 -13.70 17.91
N LYS A 79 8.16 -14.55 18.54
CA LYS A 79 8.60 -15.81 19.15
C LYS A 79 7.45 -16.80 19.15
N LEU A 80 7.68 -18.05 18.75
CA LEU A 80 6.61 -19.06 18.58
C LEU A 80 5.76 -19.25 19.84
N SER A 81 6.39 -19.34 21.01
CA SER A 81 5.72 -19.54 22.30
C SER A 81 5.01 -18.31 22.87
N CYS A 82 5.21 -17.12 22.30
CA CYS A 82 4.68 -15.87 22.87
C CYS A 82 3.85 -15.07 21.86
N GLN A 83 4.45 -14.77 20.71
CA GLN A 83 3.88 -13.95 19.66
C GLN A 83 4.40 -14.43 18.30
N PRO A 84 3.78 -15.46 17.70
CA PRO A 84 4.21 -15.99 16.40
C PRO A 84 3.79 -15.09 15.23
N LEU A 85 2.84 -14.19 15.44
CA LEU A 85 2.27 -13.32 14.41
C LEU A 85 2.02 -11.92 14.97
N LEU A 86 2.29 -10.91 14.15
CA LEU A 86 1.98 -9.51 14.40
C LEU A 86 1.24 -8.93 13.18
N SER A 87 0.06 -8.38 13.42
CA SER A 87 -0.62 -7.54 12.44
C SER A 87 -0.17 -6.09 12.61
N LEU A 88 0.05 -5.40 11.49
CA LEU A 88 0.59 -4.04 11.43
C LEU A 88 -0.41 -3.03 10.86
N ASP A 89 -1.67 -3.41 10.69
CA ASP A 89 -2.75 -2.57 10.16
C ASP A 89 -2.34 -1.71 8.94
N ASN A 90 -1.76 -2.38 7.93
CA ASN A 90 -1.34 -1.73 6.69
C ASN A 90 -0.29 -0.63 6.88
N PHE A 91 0.68 -0.84 7.78
CA PHE A 91 1.81 0.07 8.04
C PHE A 91 2.49 0.51 6.74
N LYS A 92 2.38 1.80 6.42
CA LYS A 92 2.71 2.37 5.12
C LYS A 92 4.20 2.75 5.07
N LEU A 93 4.86 2.30 4.02
CA LEU A 93 6.27 2.54 3.75
C LEU A 93 6.43 3.10 2.33
N GLN A 94 7.22 4.17 2.20
CA GLN A 94 7.60 4.72 0.91
C GLN A 94 8.83 3.98 0.39
N PRO A 95 8.78 3.39 -0.82
CA PRO A 95 9.93 2.75 -1.45
C PRO A 95 11.04 3.78 -1.78
N PRO A 96 12.32 3.37 -1.83
CA PRO A 96 12.80 2.01 -1.55
C PRO A 96 12.83 1.71 -0.05
N VAL A 97 12.49 0.48 0.30
CA VAL A 97 12.48 0.01 1.69
C VAL A 97 13.05 -1.40 1.80
N THR A 98 13.90 -1.66 2.81
CA THR A 98 14.51 -2.96 3.04
C THR A 98 14.04 -3.55 4.36
N PHE A 99 13.54 -4.78 4.32
CA PHE A 99 13.26 -5.56 5.51
C PHE A 99 14.49 -6.37 5.88
N ARG A 100 14.85 -6.40 7.17
CA ARG A 100 16.04 -7.11 7.67
C ARG A 100 15.74 -7.91 8.93
N LEU A 101 16.20 -9.15 8.97
CA LEU A 101 16.20 -10.00 10.16
C LEU A 101 17.43 -9.64 11.01
N ALA A 102 17.22 -8.78 11.99
CA ALA A 102 18.26 -8.27 12.88
C ALA A 102 18.68 -9.28 13.95
N ALA A 103 17.74 -10.13 14.40
CA ALA A 103 17.99 -11.23 15.32
C ALA A 103 17.08 -12.42 15.01
N GLY A 104 17.49 -13.61 15.43
CA GLY A 104 16.81 -14.87 15.15
C GLY A 104 17.20 -15.48 13.80
N SER A 105 16.78 -16.71 13.57
CA SER A 105 17.05 -17.49 12.35
C SER A 105 15.92 -17.48 11.35
N GLY A 106 14.73 -16.99 11.73
CA GLY A 106 13.50 -17.18 10.98
C GLY A 106 13.14 -18.67 10.85
N PRO A 107 12.32 -19.04 9.85
CA PRO A 107 11.81 -18.17 8.79
C PRO A 107 10.76 -17.16 9.28
N VAL A 108 10.86 -15.91 8.81
CA VAL A 108 9.88 -14.84 9.06
C VAL A 108 9.28 -14.41 7.73
N HIS A 109 7.96 -14.54 7.58
CA HIS A 109 7.24 -14.08 6.40
C HIS A 109 6.62 -12.70 6.64
N LEU A 110 6.73 -11.82 5.64
CA LEU A 110 6.14 -10.50 5.59
C LEU A 110 5.15 -10.45 4.44
N ALA A 111 3.94 -9.94 4.66
CA ALA A 111 2.94 -9.80 3.59
C ALA A 111 2.13 -8.49 3.72
N GLY A 112 1.60 -8.01 2.60
CA GLY A 112 0.89 -6.73 2.56
C GLY A 112 0.37 -6.39 1.16
N TRP A 113 0.22 -5.09 0.92
CA TRP A 113 -0.32 -4.55 -0.33
C TRP A 113 0.64 -3.57 -0.96
N HIS A 114 0.83 -3.67 -2.27
CA HIS A 114 1.45 -2.62 -3.07
C HIS A 114 0.34 -1.74 -3.63
N ARG A 115 0.28 -0.49 -3.17
CA ARG A 115 -0.69 0.51 -3.62
C ARG A 115 0.00 1.43 -4.60
N ILE A 116 -0.61 1.63 -5.75
CA ILE A 116 -0.10 2.51 -6.81
C ILE A 116 -1.15 3.59 -7.05
N MET A 117 -0.72 4.84 -6.97
CA MET A 117 -1.54 6.01 -7.29
C MET A 117 -1.03 6.59 -8.59
N HIS A 118 -1.83 6.50 -9.65
CA HIS A 118 -1.47 7.08 -10.94
C HIS A 118 -1.67 8.59 -10.89
N ARG A 119 -0.68 9.35 -11.36
CA ARG A 119 -0.86 10.78 -11.57
C ARG A 119 -1.70 10.94 -12.84
N GLU A 120 -2.82 11.63 -12.74
CA GLU A 120 -3.55 12.07 -13.93
C GLU A 120 -2.79 13.26 -14.50
N ASP A 121 -2.28 13.12 -15.73
CA ASP A 121 -1.83 14.27 -16.50
C ASP A 121 -3.03 15.20 -16.67
N ALA A 122 -2.97 16.38 -16.04
CA ALA A 122 -3.98 17.42 -16.19
C ALA A 122 -3.91 18.10 -17.58
N SER A 123 -3.66 17.34 -18.64
CA SER A 123 -3.85 17.80 -20.03
C SER A 123 -5.29 17.56 -20.42
N PHE A 124 -6.20 18.36 -19.89
CA PHE A 124 -7.46 18.61 -20.56
C PHE A 124 -7.13 19.48 -21.78
N GLU A 125 -7.11 18.88 -22.97
CA GLU A 125 -7.31 19.67 -24.18
C GLU A 125 -8.72 20.26 -24.05
N ASP A 126 -8.75 21.58 -23.93
CA ASP A 126 -9.93 22.43 -23.94
C ASP A 126 -10.61 22.28 -25.32
N ASP A 127 -11.50 21.30 -25.45
CA ASP A 127 -12.42 21.23 -26.58
C ASP A 127 -13.60 22.17 -26.27
N ASP A 128 -13.29 23.46 -26.40
CA ASP A 128 -14.26 24.54 -26.61
C ASP A 128 -15.06 24.20 -27.88
N ASP A 129 -16.26 23.63 -27.72
CA ASP A 129 -17.33 23.76 -28.72
C ASP A 129 -18.66 24.02 -27.97
N ASP A 130 -18.83 25.31 -27.66
CA ASP A 130 -20.12 25.99 -27.51
C ASP A 130 -21.07 25.59 -28.67
N LEU A 131 -22.33 25.28 -28.37
CA LEU A 131 -23.48 25.90 -29.04
C LEU A 131 -24.84 25.37 -28.50
N SER A 132 -25.59 26.34 -27.97
CA SER A 132 -27.05 26.53 -27.98
C SER A 132 -27.93 25.85 -26.92
N GLU A 133 -28.42 26.72 -26.03
CA GLU A 133 -29.68 26.63 -25.29
C GLU A 133 -30.88 26.41 -26.25
N GLU A 134 -31.82 25.55 -25.88
CA GLU A 134 -33.26 25.84 -26.01
C GLU A 134 -34.09 24.91 -25.10
N ASP A 135 -34.98 25.54 -24.33
CA ASP A 135 -36.00 25.01 -23.42
C ASP A 135 -36.81 23.83 -23.98
N GLU A 136 -37.22 22.90 -23.10
CA GLU A 136 -38.65 22.55 -22.95
C GLU A 136 -38.89 21.71 -21.67
N GLU A 137 -39.48 22.37 -20.65
CA GLU A 137 -40.16 21.74 -19.53
C GLU A 137 -41.23 20.75 -20.01
N LYS A 138 -41.22 19.45 -19.64
CA LYS A 138 -42.45 18.63 -19.52
C LYS A 138 -42.35 17.51 -18.46
N GLU A 139 -43.08 17.73 -17.37
CA GLU A 139 -43.81 16.81 -16.46
C GLU A 139 -43.13 15.59 -15.82
N LEU A 140 -42.94 15.71 -14.49
CA LEU A 140 -42.85 14.59 -13.54
C LEU A 140 -44.17 13.79 -13.54
N ALA A 141 -44.14 12.55 -14.01
CA ALA A 141 -45.27 11.64 -13.86
C ALA A 141 -45.47 11.26 -12.37
N PRO A 142 -46.73 11.19 -11.87
CA PRO A 142 -46.97 10.89 -10.46
C PRO A 142 -46.66 9.44 -10.09
N ILE A 143 -46.07 9.27 -8.91
CA ILE A 143 -45.80 7.99 -8.26
C ILE A 143 -47.16 7.40 -7.80
N MET A 144 -47.54 6.25 -8.33
CA MET A 144 -48.73 5.53 -7.83
C MET A 144 -48.36 4.60 -6.66
N PRO A 145 -49.13 4.60 -5.56
CA PRO A 145 -48.91 3.67 -4.46
C PRO A 145 -49.37 2.24 -4.80
N ALA A 146 -48.66 1.27 -4.24
CA ALA A 146 -48.93 -0.16 -4.37
C ALA A 146 -50.30 -0.56 -3.77
N LYS A 147 -51.02 -1.44 -4.47
CA LYS A 147 -52.21 -2.11 -3.91
C LYS A 147 -51.80 -3.37 -3.14
N LYS A 148 -52.50 -3.57 -2.03
CA LYS A 148 -52.38 -4.61 -1.02
C LYS A 148 -52.93 -5.95 -1.49
#